data_AF-A0A106AVI1-F1
#
_entry.id   AF-A0A106AVI1-F1
#
_cell.length_a   1.000
_cell.length_b   1.000
_cell.length_c   1.000
_cell.angle_alpha   90.00
_cell.angle_beta   90.00
_cell.angle_gamma   90.00
#
_symmetry.space_group_name_H-M   'P 1'
#
loop_
_entity.id
_entity.type
_entity.pdbx_description
1 polymer ?
#
loop_
_entity_poly.entity_id
_entity_poly.type
_entity_poly.pdbx_seq_one_letter_code
_entity_poly.pdbx_strand_id
1 'polypeptide(L)'
;MLTPHEFSTLLLVANAPQHVDCFSADFDALVAQAYVELVSDAPGEAPHPALTPQGCGVLARIGVDTSRNASPLAQGADREVRRLAARSAARQCETFSRRSPVFASESRFV
;
A
#
# COMPACT_ATOMS: atom_id res chain seq x y z
N MET A 1 3.38 -13.93 17.84
CA MET A 1 2.24 -14.27 16.96
C MET A 1 1.08 -13.40 17.41
N LEU A 2 0.31 -12.83 16.49
CA LEU A 2 -0.81 -11.97 16.86
C LEU A 2 -1.93 -12.78 17.50
N THR A 3 -2.46 -12.30 18.62
CA THR A 3 -3.73 -12.80 19.15
C THR A 3 -4.89 -12.36 18.26
N PRO A 4 -6.07 -12.99 18.34
CA PRO A 4 -7.26 -12.50 17.61
C PRO A 4 -7.64 -11.05 17.95
N HIS A 5 -7.33 -10.60 19.17
CA HIS A 5 -7.70 -9.25 19.66
C HIS A 5 -6.70 -8.22 19.14
N GLU A 6 -5.40 -8.51 19.20
CA GLU A 6 -4.36 -7.72 18.55
C GLU A 6 -4.59 -7.60 17.04
N PHE A 7 -4.97 -8.71 16.39
CA PHE A 7 -5.28 -8.70 14.97
C PHE A 7 -6.51 -7.86 14.64
N SER A 8 -7.56 -7.92 15.47
CA SER A 8 -8.75 -7.06 15.32
C SER A 8 -8.40 -5.58 15.49
N THR A 9 -7.52 -5.25 16.44
CA THR A 9 -7.01 -3.90 16.66
C THR A 9 -6.20 -3.42 15.46
N LEU A 10 -5.34 -4.28 14.88
CA LEU A 10 -4.58 -3.96 13.67
C LEU A 10 -5.49 -3.67 12.46
N LEU A 11 -6.58 -4.43 12.30
CA LEU A 11 -7.60 -4.15 11.29
C LEU A 11 -8.33 -2.84 11.56
N LEU A 12 -8.58 -2.49 12.83
CA LEU A 12 -9.23 -1.25 13.20
C LEU A 12 -8.34 -0.04 12.88
N VAL A 13 -7.04 -0.11 13.19
CA VAL A 13 -6.05 0.91 12.79
C VAL A 13 -6.07 1.11 11.26
N ALA A 14 -6.21 0.03 10.50
CA ALA A 14 -6.24 0.08 9.04
C ALA A 14 -7.53 0.65 8.44
N ASN A 15 -8.67 0.63 9.13
CA ASN A 15 -9.96 0.98 8.51
C ASN A 15 -10.68 2.14 9.20
N ALA A 16 -10.38 2.36 10.47
CA ALA A 16 -11.09 3.26 11.37
C ALA A 16 -10.16 3.71 12.52
N PRO A 17 -9.00 4.34 12.23
CA PRO A 17 -8.00 4.71 13.24
C PRO A 17 -8.56 5.59 14.36
N GLN A 18 -9.58 6.40 14.07
CA GLN A 18 -10.27 7.24 15.05
C GLN A 18 -11.06 6.47 16.12
N HIS A 19 -11.29 5.17 15.93
CA HIS A 19 -12.02 4.31 16.85
C HIS A 19 -11.11 3.41 17.69
N VAL A 20 -9.80 3.51 17.53
CA VAL A 20 -8.82 2.66 18.21
C VAL A 20 -8.60 3.17 19.64
N ASP A 21 -8.76 2.27 20.60
CA ASP A 21 -8.30 2.51 21.97
C ASP A 21 -6.77 2.37 22.05
N CYS A 22 -6.09 3.52 22.00
CA CYS A 22 -4.63 3.60 22.02
C CYS A 22 -4.01 3.30 23.41
N PHE A 23 -4.84 3.07 24.44
CA PHE A 23 -4.39 2.71 25.80
C PHE A 23 -4.66 1.23 26.13
N SER A 24 -5.17 0.47 25.17
CA SER A 24 -5.41 -0.95 25.33
C SER A 24 -4.10 -1.75 25.29
N ALA A 25 -4.04 -2.84 26.05
CA ALA A 25 -2.88 -3.74 26.04
C ALA A 25 -2.63 -4.36 24.65
N ASP A 26 -3.69 -4.55 23.86
CA ASP A 26 -3.58 -5.03 22.49
C ASP A 26 -2.86 -4.00 21.59
N PHE A 27 -3.18 -2.71 21.74
CA PHE A 27 -2.49 -1.65 21.01
C PHE A 27 -1.03 -1.52 21.44
N ASP A 28 -0.75 -1.54 22.74
CA ASP A 28 0.62 -1.53 23.26
C ASP A 28 1.45 -2.71 22.72
N ALA A 29 0.85 -3.90 22.62
CA ALA A 29 1.50 -5.07 22.05
C ALA A 29 1.81 -4.90 20.55
N LEU A 30 0.94 -4.24 19.79
CA LEU A 30 1.18 -3.93 18.38
C LEU A 30 2.29 -2.89 18.19
N VAL A 31 2.37 -1.88 19.07
CA VAL A 31 3.46 -0.90 19.08
C VAL A 31 4.79 -1.58 19.42
N ALA A 32 4.81 -2.42 20.47
CA ALA A 32 5.99 -3.17 20.88
C ALA A 32 6.51 -4.11 19.78
N GLN A 33 5.62 -4.64 18.94
CA GLN A 33 5.96 -5.47 17.78
C GLN A 33 6.22 -4.67 16.49
N ALA A 34 6.20 -3.33 16.55
CA ALA A 34 6.40 -2.41 15.44
C ALA A 34 5.40 -2.60 14.28
N TYR A 35 4.17 -3.01 14.56
CA TYR A 35 3.11 -3.08 13.53
C TYR A 35 2.32 -1.79 13.39
N VAL A 36 2.24 -0.99 14.46
CA VAL A 36 1.55 0.29 14.50
C VAL A 36 2.42 1.33 15.21
N GLU A 37 2.13 2.60 14.96
CA GLU A 37 2.78 3.75 15.58
C GLU A 37 1.76 4.86 15.85
N LEU A 38 2.08 5.77 16.78
CA LEU A 38 1.34 7.02 16.96
C LEU A 38 2.03 8.13 16.19
N VAL A 39 1.29 8.79 15.29
CA VAL A 39 1.79 9.85 14.41
C VAL A 39 1.06 11.15 14.73
N SER A 40 1.77 12.27 14.70
CA SER A 40 1.20 13.61 14.73
C SER A 40 1.48 14.29 13.39
N ASP A 41 0.42 14.67 12.67
CA ASP A 41 0.55 15.32 11.36
C ASP A 41 1.09 16.75 11.48
N ALA A 42 0.76 17.45 12.57
CA ALA A 42 1.25 18.79 12.87
C ALA A 42 1.59 18.97 14.36
N PRO A 43 2.49 19.92 14.69
CA PRO A 43 2.74 20.29 16.09
C PRO A 43 1.44 20.75 16.77
N GLY A 44 1.07 20.10 17.87
CA GLY A 44 -0.13 20.42 18.64
C GLY A 44 -1.39 19.65 18.20
N GLU A 45 -1.33 18.85 17.15
CA GLU A 45 -2.40 17.93 16.79
C GLU A 45 -2.36 16.66 17.65
N ALA A 46 -3.54 16.13 17.98
CA ALA A 46 -3.64 14.89 18.73
C ALA A 46 -3.00 13.75 17.94
N PRO A 47 -2.10 12.94 18.53
CA PRO A 47 -1.55 11.78 17.86
C PRO A 47 -2.65 10.81 17.46
N HIS A 48 -2.54 10.25 16.27
CA HIS A 48 -3.43 9.21 15.79
C HIS A 48 -2.64 7.93 15.49
N PRO A 49 -3.28 6.76 15.59
CA PRO A 49 -2.61 5.51 15.23
C PRO A 49 -2.46 5.40 13.72
N ALA A 50 -1.33 4.84 13.28
CA ALA A 50 -1.03 4.54 11.89
C ALA A 50 -0.36 3.17 11.76
N LEU A 51 -0.47 2.56 10.58
CA LEU A 51 0.23 1.31 10.28
C LEU A 51 1.68 1.62 9.92
N THR A 52 2.61 0.85 10.48
CA THR A 52 3.98 0.81 9.97
C THR A 52 4.02 0.00 8.66
N PRO A 53 5.14 0.05 7.90
CA PRO A 53 5.34 -0.84 6.76
C PRO A 53 5.22 -2.33 7.13
N GLN A 54 5.64 -2.70 8.34
CA GLN A 54 5.55 -4.07 8.84
C GLN A 54 4.09 -4.47 9.08
N GLY A 55 3.28 -3.59 9.69
CA GLY A 55 1.84 -3.81 9.88
C GLY A 55 1.09 -3.92 8.56
N CYS A 56 1.41 -3.05 7.60
CA CYS A 56 0.91 -3.14 6.22
C CYS A 56 1.23 -4.51 5.59
N GLY A 57 2.46 -5.01 5.76
CA GLY A 57 2.88 -6.30 5.22
C GLY A 57 2.12 -7.49 5.79
N VAL A 58 1.74 -7.46 7.07
CA VAL A 58 0.89 -8.50 7.69
C VAL A 58 -0.49 -8.51 7.05
N LEU A 59 -1.11 -7.34 6.91
CA LEU A 59 -2.44 -7.18 6.33
C LEU A 59 -2.48 -7.50 4.83
N ALA A 60 -1.41 -7.18 4.09
CA ALA A 60 -1.31 -7.51 2.67
C ALA A 60 -1.31 -9.02 2.41
N ARG A 61 -0.73 -9.83 3.30
CA ARG A 61 -0.69 -11.31 3.16
C ARG A 61 -2.06 -11.97 3.22
N ILE A 62 -3.06 -11.26 3.75
CA ILE A 62 -4.44 -11.73 3.86
C ILE A 62 -5.41 -10.94 2.95
N GLY A 63 -4.87 -10.13 2.03
CA GLY A 63 -5.65 -9.41 1.04
C GLY A 63 -6.34 -8.14 1.54
N VAL A 64 -5.92 -7.58 2.67
CA VAL A 64 -6.44 -6.29 3.15
C VAL A 64 -5.69 -5.15 2.45
N ASP A 65 -6.44 -4.26 1.78
CA ASP A 65 -5.88 -3.09 1.10
C ASP A 65 -5.59 -1.96 2.10
N THR A 66 -4.30 -1.75 2.38
CA THR A 66 -3.81 -0.70 3.30
C THR A 66 -3.31 0.55 2.57
N SER A 67 -3.49 0.65 1.24
CA SER A 67 -2.94 1.75 0.42
C SER A 67 -3.45 3.14 0.82
N ARG A 68 -4.57 3.22 1.54
CA ARG A 68 -5.13 4.48 2.06
C ARG A 68 -4.51 4.94 3.38
N ASN A 69 -3.81 4.06 4.09
CA ASN A 69 -3.40 4.28 5.49
C ASN A 69 -1.90 4.14 5.74
N ALA A 70 -1.11 3.88 4.70
CA ALA A 70 0.34 3.96 4.80
C ALA A 70 0.75 5.38 5.21
N SER A 71 1.71 5.53 6.13
CA SER A 71 2.16 6.85 6.61
C SER A 71 2.51 7.79 5.43
N PRO A 72 2.29 9.12 5.56
CA PRO A 72 2.46 10.08 4.46
C PRO A 72 3.84 10.01 3.77
N LEU A 73 4.88 9.65 4.54
CA LEU A 73 6.24 9.46 4.03
C LEU A 73 6.36 8.30 3.01
N ALA A 74 5.56 7.24 3.17
CA ALA A 74 5.53 6.09 2.27
C ALA A 74 4.58 6.29 1.06
N GLN A 75 3.49 7.04 1.25
CA GLN A 75 2.50 7.32 0.19
C GLN A 75 3.07 8.16 -0.96
N GLY A 76 3.95 9.10 -0.67
CA GLY A 76 4.57 9.95 -1.70
C GLY A 76 5.41 9.14 -2.69
N ALA A 77 6.21 8.21 -2.19
CA ALA A 77 7.07 7.35 -3.01
C ALA A 77 6.25 6.35 -3.83
N ASP A 78 5.26 5.68 -3.21
CA ASP A 78 4.45 4.66 -3.90
C ASP A 78 3.62 5.26 -5.04
N ARG A 79 3.05 6.46 -4.84
CA ARG A 79 2.28 7.16 -5.87
C ARG A 79 3.14 7.57 -7.06
N GLU A 80 4.36 8.05 -6.82
CA GLU A 80 5.31 8.44 -7.86
C GLU A 80 5.76 7.20 -8.67
N VAL A 81 6.06 6.10 -7.99
CA VAL A 81 6.44 4.81 -8.61
C VAL A 81 5.29 4.26 -9.45
N ARG A 82 4.05 4.27 -8.93
CA ARG A 82 2.86 3.82 -9.67
C ARG A 82 2.58 4.71 -10.89
N ARG A 83 2.80 6.02 -10.77
CA ARG A 83 2.68 6.98 -11.89
C ARG A 83 3.78 6.78 -12.93
N LEU A 84 5.00 6.47 -12.51
CA LEU A 84 6.12 6.16 -13.39
C LEU A 84 5.89 4.83 -14.13
N ALA A 85 5.39 3.80 -13.44
CA ALA A 85 5.01 2.52 -14.02
C ALA A 85 3.87 2.64 -15.04
N ALA A 86 2.86 3.46 -14.76
CA ALA A 86 1.79 3.74 -15.72
C ALA A 86 2.31 4.49 -16.97
N ARG A 87 3.22 5.45 -16.80
CA ARG A 87 3.86 6.18 -17.91
C ARG A 87 4.79 5.30 -18.74
N SER A 88 5.54 4.40 -18.12
CA SER A 88 6.42 3.47 -18.83
C SER A 88 5.60 2.45 -19.63
N ALA A 89 4.49 1.93 -19.08
CA ALA A 89 3.55 1.08 -19.80
C ALA A 89 2.97 1.79 -21.04
N ALA A 90 2.55 3.05 -20.90
CA ALA A 90 2.04 3.84 -22.03
C ALA A 90 3.08 4.01 -23.16
N ARG A 91 4.36 4.29 -22.81
CA ARG A 91 5.45 4.39 -23.80
C ARG A 91 5.77 3.06 -24.48
N GLN A 92 5.67 1.94 -23.75
CA GLN A 92 5.88 0.61 -24.33
C GLN A 92 4.80 0.30 -25.39
N CYS A 93 3.53 0.63 -25.14
CA CYS A 93 2.46 0.48 -26.12
C CYS A 93 2.72 1.29 -27.41
N GLU A 94 3.21 2.53 -27.30
CA GLU A 94 3.57 3.35 -28.47
C GLU A 94 4.75 2.77 -29.28
N THR A 95 5.71 2.14 -28.58
CA THR A 95 6.91 1.57 -29.22
C THR A 95 6.58 0.27 -29.96
N PHE A 96 5.71 -0.57 -29.42
CA PHE A 96 5.24 -1.78 -30.10
C PHE A 96 4.36 -1.45 -31.32
N SER A 97 3.51 -0.42 -31.24
CA SER A 97 2.65 0.00 -32.36
C SER A 97 3.45 0.51 -33.58
N ARG A 98 4.62 1.13 -33.39
CA ARG A 98 5.47 1.61 -34.51
C ARG A 98 6.35 0.53 -35.13
N ARG A 99 6.41 -0.67 -34.55
CA ARG A 99 7.33 -1.74 -34.97
C ARG A 99 6.63 -2.98 -35.56
N SER A 100 5.38 -2.86 -35.98
CA SER A 100 4.71 -3.88 -36.79
C SER A 100 4.93 -3.63 -38.29
N PRO A 101 5.86 -4.35 -38.94
CA PRO A 101 5.71 -4.77 -40.32
C PRO A 101 5.47 -6.29 -40.30
N VAL A 102 4.27 -6.72 -39.94
CA VAL A 102 3.87 -8.13 -40.15
C VAL A 102 2.43 -8.14 -40.61
N PHE A 103 2.26 -7.96 -41.93
CA PHE A 103 1.39 -8.78 -42.79
C PHE A 103 1.57 -8.30 -44.25
N ALA A 104 2.77 -8.48 -44.81
CA ALA A 104 2.92 -8.67 -46.25
C ALA A 104 3.08 -10.19 -46.45
N SER A 105 1.94 -10.88 -46.42
CA SER A 105 1.84 -12.30 -46.70
C SER A 105 2.30 -12.55 -48.13
N GLU A 106 3.39 -13.30 -48.27
CA GLU A 106 3.69 -14.03 -49.49
C GLU A 106 2.49 -14.91 -49.88
N SER A 107 2.12 -14.82 -51.16
CA SER A 107 1.24 -15.70 -51.93
C SER A 107 1.28 -15.12 -53.34
N ARG A 108 1.76 -15.78 -54.41
CA ARG A 108 1.59 -17.19 -54.76
C ARG A 108 2.49 -17.51 -55.98
N PHE A 109 3.08 -18.70 -56.01
CA PHE A 109 3.56 -19.37 -57.22
C PHE A 109 2.41 -19.49 -58.26
N VAL A 110 2.64 -19.16 -59.53
CA VAL A 110 2.89 -20.03 -60.72
C VAL A 110 3.35 -19.12 -61.86
#